data_AF-A0A9P6U0F5-F1
#
_entry.id   AF-A0A9P6U0F5-F1
#
_cell.length_a   1.000
_cell.length_b   1.000
_cell.length_c   1.000
_cell.angle_alpha   90.00
_cell.angle_beta   90.00
_cell.angle_gamma   90.00
#
_symmetry.space_group_name_H-M   'P 1'
#
loop_
_entity.id
_entity.type
_entity.pdbx_description
1 polymer ?
#
loop_
_entity_poly.entity_id
_entity_poly.type
_entity_poly.pdbx_seq_one_letter_code
_entity_poly.pdbx_strand_id
1 'polypeptide(L)'
;MEDLDYEMLKMVVISIERLRNGSYTEPAHEQQHHIHGSGERESLALTEYVFSTLMGHEDSVTDPSVLARYKEIATRIREQLLGSKFVFKSEESGGQPPSVSEMVQYLCRFHCNNFSIHDAQLFTMAEGTFPIGALFNHSCRPNAIVMYEGQIQVMRTLEDIAVGQEVCTSYVDNGVPRQERRQLLREKYYFDCHCPRCDGQSSQENTDASSSSHTGFRILDDLIDGDQDGPDGKKVDGEWLTKQFETIILPGAKSLQIPGPLLQPPKIFTRASFTSYIIHSLVPLIQTSVQEKEYTDRLFEVYRTLSVTAHSKPKPFSTTVMTNATSFFNTCLEHQSWALASKIGTFILALYLMIYPRHHPLVGLHCFTLAKSLWNDLEGGMTCVRLSHEILKLAKNILIVSHGAMGENAELVREVEAFMKTVETELQP
;
A
#
# COMPACT_ATOMS: atom_id res chain seq x y z
N MET A 1 8.75 -17.84 11.50
CA MET A 1 9.63 -16.73 11.94
C MET A 1 11.01 -17.24 12.33
N GLU A 2 11.15 -18.20 13.25
CA GLU A 2 12.49 -18.70 13.65
C GLU A 2 13.31 -19.25 12.47
N ASP A 3 12.70 -20.03 11.58
CA ASP A 3 13.39 -20.54 10.38
C ASP A 3 13.81 -19.43 9.40
N LEU A 4 13.03 -18.35 9.33
CA LEU A 4 13.33 -17.22 8.44
C LEU A 4 14.48 -16.38 8.99
N ASP A 5 14.42 -16.01 10.28
CA ASP A 5 15.51 -15.29 10.96
C ASP A 5 16.83 -16.07 10.85
N TYR A 6 16.76 -17.41 10.97
CA TYR A 6 17.90 -18.29 10.83
C TYR A 6 18.51 -18.28 9.43
N GLU A 7 17.71 -18.56 8.40
CA GLU A 7 18.21 -18.61 7.02
C GLU A 7 18.67 -17.22 6.55
N MET A 8 17.97 -16.16 6.93
CA MET A 8 18.36 -14.79 6.61
C MET A 8 19.69 -14.40 7.23
N LEU A 9 19.88 -14.62 8.54
CA LEU A 9 21.14 -14.28 9.20
C LEU A 9 22.30 -15.06 8.59
N LYS A 10 22.11 -16.35 8.28
CA LYS A 10 23.12 -17.17 7.62
C LYS A 10 23.50 -16.60 6.25
N MET A 11 22.52 -16.18 5.45
CA MET A 11 22.76 -15.58 4.13
C MET A 11 23.45 -14.22 4.24
N VAL A 12 23.05 -13.36 5.18
CA VAL A 12 23.68 -12.05 5.41
C VAL A 12 25.14 -12.20 5.83
N VAL A 13 25.43 -13.07 6.80
CA VAL A 13 26.80 -13.34 7.27
C VAL A 13 27.72 -13.80 6.13
N ILE A 14 27.24 -14.75 5.32
CA ILE A 14 28.00 -15.25 4.16
C ILE A 14 28.16 -14.17 3.10
N SER A 15 27.13 -13.36 2.86
CA SER A 15 27.16 -12.32 1.82
C SER A 15 28.14 -11.21 2.18
N ILE A 16 28.09 -10.69 3.41
CA ILE A 16 29.05 -9.67 3.90
C ILE A 16 30.49 -10.18 3.75
N GLU A 17 30.77 -11.42 4.13
CA GLU A 17 32.13 -11.95 3.99
C GLU A 17 32.57 -12.11 2.52
N ARG A 18 31.65 -12.49 1.62
CA ARG A 18 31.95 -12.56 0.17
C ARG A 18 32.29 -11.19 -0.40
N LEU A 19 31.61 -10.14 0.08
CA LEU A 19 31.84 -8.75 -0.30
C LEU A 19 33.21 -8.26 0.14
N ARG A 20 33.57 -8.46 1.42
CA ARG A 20 34.89 -8.12 1.98
C ARG A 20 36.04 -8.80 1.25
N ASN A 21 35.80 -9.99 0.70
CA ASN A 21 36.81 -10.75 -0.06
C ASN A 21 36.91 -10.37 -1.55
N GLY A 22 36.08 -9.45 -2.06
CA GLY A 22 36.03 -9.13 -3.49
C GLY A 22 35.68 -10.33 -4.40
N SER A 23 35.15 -11.40 -3.80
CA SER A 23 34.98 -12.71 -4.44
C SER A 23 33.59 -12.93 -5.04
N TYR A 24 32.73 -11.93 -4.93
CA TYR A 24 31.40 -11.96 -5.51
C TYR A 24 31.47 -11.66 -7.01
N THR A 25 31.26 -12.68 -7.83
CA THR A 25 30.97 -12.56 -9.26
C THR A 25 29.47 -12.72 -9.46
N GLU A 26 28.82 -11.68 -9.99
CA GLU A 26 27.40 -11.75 -10.34
C GLU A 26 27.12 -12.89 -11.33
N PRO A 27 26.07 -13.68 -11.11
CA PRO A 27 25.57 -14.63 -12.09
C PRO A 27 25.24 -13.95 -13.43
N ALA A 28 25.57 -14.60 -14.55
CA ALA A 28 25.36 -14.05 -15.90
C ALA A 28 23.89 -13.73 -16.26
N HIS A 29 22.91 -14.29 -15.53
CA HIS A 29 21.48 -14.00 -15.74
C HIS A 29 21.06 -12.66 -15.10
N GLU A 30 21.70 -12.24 -13.99
CA GLU A 30 21.44 -10.94 -13.35
C GLU A 30 22.03 -9.78 -14.17
N GLN A 31 22.99 -10.06 -15.05
CA GLN A 31 23.52 -9.10 -16.02
C GLN A 31 22.54 -8.80 -17.16
N GLN A 32 21.52 -9.65 -17.38
CA GLN A 32 20.56 -9.51 -18.47
C GLN A 32 19.26 -8.79 -18.07
N HIS A 33 18.99 -8.62 -16.78
CA HIS A 33 17.86 -7.81 -16.27
C HIS A 33 18.17 -6.31 -16.37
N HIS A 34 18.36 -5.85 -17.61
CA HIS A 34 18.53 -4.43 -17.92
C HIS A 34 17.20 -3.70 -17.77
N ILE A 35 16.97 -3.06 -16.62
CA ILE A 35 16.01 -1.96 -16.55
C ILE A 35 16.57 -0.83 -17.44
N HIS A 36 15.77 -0.41 -18.42
CA HIS A 36 16.14 0.63 -19.38
C HIS A 36 16.35 1.97 -18.68
N GLY A 37 17.61 2.28 -18.34
CA GLY A 37 18.07 3.57 -17.85
C GLY A 37 19.59 3.61 -17.87
N SER A 38 20.17 4.73 -18.32
CA SER A 38 21.61 4.98 -18.36
C SER A 38 22.23 5.24 -16.97
N GLY A 39 21.67 4.64 -15.91
CA GLY A 39 22.07 4.89 -14.54
C GLY A 39 23.36 4.16 -14.18
N GLU A 40 24.17 4.78 -13.33
CA GLU A 40 25.25 4.09 -12.64
C GLU A 40 24.68 2.94 -11.81
N ARG A 41 25.32 1.77 -11.88
CA ARG A 41 24.88 0.60 -11.14
C ARG A 41 25.20 0.76 -9.67
N GLU A 42 24.29 0.34 -8.80
CA GLU A 42 24.59 0.17 -7.37
C GLU A 42 25.79 -0.77 -7.22
N SER A 43 26.87 -0.25 -6.64
CA SER A 43 28.04 -1.08 -6.32
C SER A 43 27.83 -1.83 -5.02
N LEU A 44 28.33 -3.06 -4.93
CA LEU A 44 28.21 -3.86 -3.70
C LEU A 44 28.86 -3.19 -2.48
N ALA A 45 29.93 -2.41 -2.70
CA ALA A 45 30.57 -1.63 -1.64
C ALA A 45 29.62 -0.55 -1.09
N LEU A 46 28.82 0.08 -1.95
CA LEU A 46 27.77 1.01 -1.53
C LEU A 46 26.68 0.28 -0.75
N THR A 47 26.22 -0.87 -1.23
CA THR A 47 25.22 -1.71 -0.54
C THR A 47 25.67 -2.09 0.87
N GLU A 48 26.92 -2.57 1.01
CA GLU A 48 27.51 -2.94 2.30
C GLU A 48 27.65 -1.72 3.22
N TYR A 49 28.17 -0.61 2.70
CA TYR A 49 28.29 0.63 3.45
C TYR A 49 26.94 1.07 3.99
N VAL A 50 25.92 1.15 3.14
CA VAL A 50 24.58 1.57 3.55
C VAL A 50 24.01 0.59 4.58
N PHE A 51 24.12 -0.72 4.37
CA PHE A 51 23.67 -1.72 5.34
C PHE A 51 24.32 -1.52 6.72
N SER A 52 25.62 -1.19 6.75
CA SER A 52 26.33 -0.92 8.00
C SER A 52 25.85 0.34 8.74
N THR A 53 25.22 1.29 8.03
CA THR A 53 24.66 2.52 8.58
C THR A 53 23.20 2.38 9.03
N LEU A 54 22.51 1.29 8.67
CA LEU A 54 21.11 1.10 9.04
C LEU A 54 20.95 0.93 10.55
N MET A 55 19.88 1.53 11.07
CA MET A 55 19.51 1.45 12.48
C MET A 55 18.95 0.07 12.80
N GLY A 56 19.46 -0.56 13.86
CA GLY A 56 18.95 -1.83 14.38
C GLY A 56 18.07 -1.71 15.62
N HIS A 57 18.04 -0.54 16.27
CA HIS A 57 17.25 -0.27 17.48
C HIS A 57 17.47 -1.29 18.62
N GLU A 58 18.67 -1.87 18.72
CA GLU A 58 19.04 -2.87 19.73
C GLU A 58 18.67 -2.42 21.16
N ASP A 59 19.00 -1.16 21.50
CA ASP A 59 18.72 -0.57 22.82
C ASP A 59 17.23 -0.27 23.05
N SER A 60 16.42 -0.26 21.99
CA SER A 60 14.97 -0.01 22.04
C SER A 60 14.15 -1.31 22.10
N VAL A 61 14.77 -2.49 21.93
CA VAL A 61 14.08 -3.78 22.05
C VAL A 61 13.72 -4.02 23.52
N THR A 62 12.46 -3.75 23.88
CA THR A 62 12.00 -3.84 25.28
C THR A 62 11.67 -5.26 25.73
N ASP A 63 11.42 -6.20 24.80
CA ASP A 63 11.11 -7.59 25.12
C ASP A 63 12.39 -8.45 25.20
N PRO A 64 12.79 -8.92 26.39
CA PRO A 64 14.00 -9.73 26.55
C PRO A 64 13.95 -11.07 25.80
N SER A 65 12.76 -11.59 25.49
CA SER A 65 12.59 -12.86 24.79
C SER A 65 13.07 -12.79 23.34
N VAL A 66 12.93 -11.62 22.70
CA VAL A 66 13.40 -11.37 21.32
C VAL A 66 14.92 -11.45 21.25
N LEU A 67 15.62 -10.73 22.15
CA LEU A 67 17.09 -10.74 22.19
C LEU A 67 17.64 -12.11 22.61
N ALA A 68 16.96 -12.82 23.50
CA ALA A 68 17.33 -14.19 23.85
C ALA A 68 17.26 -15.12 22.63
N ARG A 69 16.17 -15.05 21.85
CA ARG A 69 16.00 -15.80 20.60
C ARG A 69 17.08 -15.44 19.58
N TYR A 70 17.37 -14.15 19.36
CA TYR A 70 18.42 -13.73 18.43
C TYR A 70 19.80 -14.23 18.83
N LYS A 71 20.12 -14.24 20.13
CA LYS A 71 21.37 -14.81 20.64
C LYS A 71 21.45 -16.32 20.40
N GLU A 72 20.36 -17.05 20.56
CA GLU A 72 20.30 -18.49 20.30
C GLU A 72 20.54 -18.78 18.80
N ILE A 73 19.84 -18.09 17.91
CA ILE A 73 20.00 -18.21 16.46
C ILE A 73 21.44 -17.89 16.05
N ALA A 74 21.97 -16.75 16.52
CA ALA A 74 23.34 -16.32 16.24
C ALA A 74 24.39 -17.33 16.75
N THR A 75 24.19 -17.90 17.94
CA THR A 75 25.10 -18.92 18.49
C THR A 75 25.11 -20.18 17.62
N ARG A 76 23.92 -20.68 17.26
CA ARG A 76 23.78 -21.87 16.40
C ARG A 76 24.43 -21.67 15.03
N ILE A 77 24.19 -20.55 14.37
CA ILE A 77 24.78 -20.24 13.07
C ILE A 77 26.29 -20.11 13.18
N ARG A 78 26.78 -19.39 14.20
CA ARG A 78 28.22 -19.22 14.41
C ARG A 78 28.90 -20.56 14.62
N GLU A 79 28.34 -21.46 15.44
CA GLU A 79 28.87 -22.81 15.66
C GLU A 79 28.95 -23.64 14.38
N GLN A 80 27.96 -23.54 13.51
CA GLN A 80 28.00 -24.22 12.20
C GLN A 80 29.06 -23.64 11.25
N LEU A 81 29.28 -22.33 11.31
CA LEU A 81 30.22 -21.63 10.45
C LEU A 81 31.66 -21.69 10.98
N LEU A 82 31.88 -22.07 12.24
CA LEU A 82 33.21 -22.30 12.80
C LEU A 82 34.00 -23.33 11.97
N GLY A 83 35.25 -23.00 11.66
CA GLY A 83 36.13 -23.87 10.85
C GLY A 83 35.88 -23.80 9.34
N SER A 84 34.88 -23.04 8.88
CA SER A 84 34.63 -22.79 7.46
C SER A 84 35.62 -21.78 6.87
N LYS A 85 36.91 -22.12 6.88
CA LYS A 85 38.01 -21.29 6.34
C LYS A 85 37.88 -20.97 4.84
N PHE A 86 37.03 -21.71 4.14
CA PHE A 86 36.73 -21.43 2.74
C PHE A 86 35.75 -20.27 2.54
N VAL A 87 34.97 -19.93 3.58
CA VAL A 87 33.99 -18.83 3.58
C VAL A 87 34.66 -17.56 4.12
N PHE A 88 35.29 -17.63 5.30
CA PHE A 88 35.95 -16.50 5.95
C PHE A 88 37.42 -16.44 5.56
N LYS A 89 37.73 -15.67 4.52
CA LYS A 89 39.09 -15.53 3.96
C LYS A 89 39.65 -14.12 4.08
N SER A 90 38.84 -13.14 4.48
CA SER A 90 39.26 -11.74 4.47
C SER A 90 40.26 -11.51 5.59
N GLU A 91 41.21 -10.59 5.38
CA GLU A 91 42.12 -10.16 6.45
C GLU A 91 41.33 -9.61 7.65
N GLU A 92 40.21 -8.94 7.39
CA GLU A 92 39.30 -8.43 8.41
C GLU A 92 38.64 -9.52 9.26
N SER A 93 38.21 -10.64 8.66
CA SER A 93 37.56 -11.72 9.41
C SER A 93 38.53 -12.61 10.18
N GLY A 94 39.83 -12.57 9.85
CA GLY A 94 40.85 -13.39 10.51
C GLY A 94 40.58 -14.90 10.42
N GLY A 95 39.78 -15.33 9.45
CA GLY A 95 39.37 -16.73 9.28
C GLY A 95 38.27 -17.21 10.23
N GLN A 96 37.53 -16.31 10.85
CA GLN A 96 36.45 -16.63 11.80
C GLN A 96 35.11 -16.00 11.40
N PRO A 97 33.98 -16.66 11.72
CA PRO A 97 32.68 -16.01 11.59
C PRO A 97 32.52 -14.83 12.55
N PRO A 98 31.61 -13.87 12.24
CA PRO A 98 31.23 -12.77 13.12
C PRO A 98 30.96 -13.19 14.57
N SER A 99 31.10 -12.24 15.50
CA SER A 99 30.75 -12.50 16.90
C SER A 99 29.25 -12.72 17.06
N VAL A 100 28.82 -13.44 18.11
CA VAL A 100 27.39 -13.58 18.43
C VAL A 100 26.73 -12.21 18.61
N SER A 101 27.44 -11.27 19.23
CA SER A 101 26.95 -9.89 19.39
C SER A 101 26.68 -9.25 18.03
N GLU A 102 27.66 -9.26 17.13
CA GLU A 102 27.54 -8.69 15.78
C GLU A 102 26.41 -9.33 14.96
N MET A 103 26.25 -10.65 15.06
CA MET A 103 25.13 -11.36 14.41
C MET A 103 23.76 -10.96 14.97
N VAL A 104 23.66 -10.68 16.27
CA VAL A 104 22.44 -10.12 16.87
C VAL A 104 22.17 -8.72 16.31
N GLN A 105 23.19 -7.89 16.09
CA GLN A 105 23.04 -6.58 15.45
C GLN A 105 22.51 -6.70 14.02
N TYR A 106 22.98 -7.70 13.26
CA TYR A 106 22.44 -7.98 11.93
C TYR A 106 20.95 -8.37 11.95
N LEU A 107 20.52 -9.19 12.91
CA LEU A 107 19.11 -9.54 13.09
C LEU A 107 18.27 -8.31 13.47
N CYS A 108 18.76 -7.46 14.37
CA CYS A 108 18.11 -6.22 14.77
C CYS A 108 17.97 -5.24 13.59
N ARG A 109 19.03 -5.06 12.79
CA ARG A 109 18.98 -4.27 11.54
C ARG A 109 17.99 -4.88 10.55
N PHE A 110 18.03 -6.19 10.34
CA PHE A 110 17.10 -6.85 9.44
C PHE A 110 15.65 -6.62 9.84
N HIS A 111 15.32 -6.80 11.12
CA HIS A 111 13.96 -6.65 11.63
C HIS A 111 13.34 -5.27 11.32
N CYS A 112 14.15 -4.20 11.38
CA CYS A 112 13.68 -2.84 11.18
C CYS A 112 13.76 -2.36 9.72
N ASN A 113 14.47 -3.06 8.85
CA ASN A 113 14.80 -2.59 7.50
C ASN A 113 14.43 -3.60 6.38
N ASN A 114 13.78 -4.71 6.73
CA ASN A 114 13.33 -5.70 5.75
C ASN A 114 12.12 -5.21 4.96
N PHE A 115 11.99 -5.75 3.75
CA PHE A 115 10.84 -5.52 2.88
C PHE A 115 10.16 -6.84 2.56
N SER A 116 8.83 -6.81 2.56
CA SER A 116 8.03 -7.81 1.86
C SER A 116 8.20 -7.60 0.35
N ILE A 117 8.59 -8.65 -0.36
CA ILE A 117 8.69 -8.68 -1.82
C ILE A 117 7.34 -9.13 -2.36
N HIS A 118 6.77 -8.31 -3.24
CA HIS A 118 5.46 -8.55 -3.83
C HIS A 118 5.56 -8.77 -5.34
N ASP A 119 4.65 -9.57 -5.89
CA ASP A 119 4.42 -9.60 -7.33
C ASP A 119 3.65 -8.35 -7.82
N ALA A 120 3.42 -8.26 -9.13
CA ALA A 120 2.67 -7.16 -9.75
C ALA A 120 1.21 -7.07 -9.26
N GLN A 121 0.69 -8.08 -8.58
CA GLN A 121 -0.67 -8.11 -8.03
C GLN A 121 -0.69 -7.86 -6.52
N LEU A 122 0.45 -7.47 -5.94
CA LEU A 122 0.70 -7.21 -4.53
C LEU A 122 0.66 -8.45 -3.63
N PHE A 123 0.72 -9.66 -4.18
CA PHE A 123 0.87 -10.87 -3.37
C PHE A 123 2.29 -10.97 -2.83
N THR A 124 2.42 -11.20 -1.51
CA THR A 124 3.73 -11.39 -0.88
C THR A 124 4.34 -12.71 -1.31
N MET A 125 5.51 -12.65 -1.93
CA MET A 125 6.26 -13.79 -2.46
C MET A 125 7.46 -14.17 -1.58
N ALA A 126 8.10 -13.18 -0.96
CA ALA A 126 9.31 -13.37 -0.17
C ALA A 126 9.55 -12.19 0.79
N GLU A 127 10.62 -12.27 1.58
CA GLU A 127 11.20 -11.13 2.30
C GLU A 127 12.62 -10.88 1.83
N GLY A 128 13.02 -9.61 1.76
CA GLY A 128 14.35 -9.21 1.29
C GLY A 128 14.92 -8.01 2.04
N THR A 129 16.24 -7.87 1.95
CA THR A 129 16.96 -6.69 2.48
C THR A 129 17.43 -5.85 1.29
N PHE A 130 17.00 -4.60 1.25
CA PHE A 130 17.36 -3.65 0.21
C PHE A 130 17.94 -2.39 0.86
N PRO A 131 19.26 -2.34 1.13
CA PRO A 131 19.83 -1.28 1.97
C PRO A 131 19.57 0.14 1.44
N ILE A 132 19.68 0.37 0.13
CA ILE A 132 19.34 1.67 -0.47
C ILE A 132 17.85 1.99 -0.32
N GLY A 133 16.98 1.00 -0.53
CA GLY A 133 15.55 1.12 -0.30
C GLY A 133 15.18 1.45 1.14
N ALA A 134 15.92 0.91 2.11
CA ALA A 134 15.70 1.12 3.53
C ALA A 134 16.01 2.56 3.99
N LEU A 135 16.68 3.37 3.16
CA LEU A 135 16.93 4.79 3.46
C LEU A 135 15.68 5.67 3.32
N PHE A 136 14.65 5.21 2.61
CA PHE A 136 13.44 5.99 2.37
C PHE A 136 12.53 5.96 3.59
N ASN A 137 12.27 7.11 4.20
CA ASN A 137 11.46 7.25 5.40
C ASN A 137 9.97 6.97 5.17
N HIS A 138 9.26 6.78 6.29
CA HIS A 138 7.83 6.53 6.31
C HIS A 138 6.99 7.82 6.22
N SER A 139 5.86 7.74 5.50
CA SER A 139 4.72 8.65 5.66
C SER A 139 3.40 7.89 5.50
N CYS A 140 2.39 8.18 6.34
CA CYS A 140 1.03 7.66 6.16
C CYS A 140 0.29 8.32 4.97
N ARG A 141 0.92 9.32 4.33
CA ARG A 141 0.61 9.85 2.99
C ARG A 141 1.90 9.77 2.16
N PRO A 142 2.25 8.59 1.63
CA PRO A 142 3.48 8.43 0.88
C PRO A 142 3.36 9.10 -0.49
N ASN A 143 4.48 9.58 -1.03
CA ASN A 143 4.60 10.12 -2.39
C ASN A 143 5.38 9.19 -3.32
N ALA A 144 5.83 8.04 -2.81
CA ALA A 144 6.45 6.97 -3.58
C ALA A 144 5.98 5.59 -3.13
N ILE A 145 6.16 4.61 -4.00
CA ILE A 145 5.84 3.20 -3.79
C ILE A 145 7.02 2.32 -4.17
N VAL A 146 7.17 1.22 -3.44
CA VAL A 146 8.12 0.16 -3.76
C VAL A 146 7.42 -0.93 -4.55
N MET A 147 7.97 -1.28 -5.71
CA MET A 147 7.60 -2.42 -6.54
C MET A 147 8.83 -3.31 -6.77
N TYR A 148 8.64 -4.46 -7.43
CA TYR A 148 9.73 -5.41 -7.69
C TYR A 148 9.70 -5.90 -9.12
N GLU A 149 10.87 -6.07 -9.74
CA GLU A 149 11.07 -6.77 -11.01
C GLU A 149 12.05 -7.92 -10.75
N GLY A 150 11.54 -9.14 -10.62
CA GLY A 150 12.25 -10.26 -10.02
C GLY A 150 12.84 -9.91 -8.65
N GLN A 151 14.16 -9.85 -8.56
CA GLN A 151 14.91 -9.51 -7.33
C GLN A 151 15.28 -8.03 -7.24
N ILE A 152 14.92 -7.20 -8.23
CA ILE A 152 15.27 -5.78 -8.27
C ILE A 152 14.15 -4.98 -7.62
N GLN A 153 14.49 -4.17 -6.62
CA GLN A 153 13.57 -3.22 -6.01
C GLN A 153 13.46 -1.97 -6.90
N VAL A 154 12.22 -1.59 -7.23
CA VAL A 154 11.90 -0.45 -8.09
C VAL A 154 11.12 0.58 -7.27
N MET A 155 11.73 1.74 -7.03
CA MET A 155 11.06 2.89 -6.40
C MET A 155 10.37 3.73 -7.47
N ARG A 156 9.07 3.99 -7.32
CA ARG A 156 8.32 4.88 -8.22
C ARG A 156 7.63 6.00 -7.45
N THR A 157 7.69 7.21 -7.98
CA THR A 157 6.93 8.33 -7.45
C THR A 157 5.46 8.20 -7.86
N LEU A 158 4.55 8.51 -6.93
CA LEU A 158 3.09 8.49 -7.14
C LEU A 158 2.55 9.88 -7.50
N GLU A 159 3.36 10.91 -7.31
CA GLU A 159 3.05 12.31 -7.57
C GLU A 159 4.33 13.05 -7.98
N ASP A 160 4.19 14.28 -8.48
CA ASP A 160 5.34 15.14 -8.74
C ASP A 160 6.00 15.54 -7.41
N ILE A 161 7.33 15.42 -7.33
CA ILE A 161 8.10 15.73 -6.12
C ILE A 161 8.97 16.95 -6.39
N ALA A 162 8.83 17.99 -5.56
CA ALA A 162 9.61 19.21 -5.69
C ALA A 162 11.06 19.00 -5.20
N VAL A 163 12.00 19.81 -5.70
CA VAL A 163 13.40 19.79 -5.22
C VAL A 163 13.42 20.08 -3.72
N GLY A 164 14.08 19.21 -2.95
CA GLY A 164 14.17 19.30 -1.49
C GLY A 164 12.98 18.70 -0.74
N GLN A 165 11.93 18.26 -1.44
CA GLN A 165 10.87 17.46 -0.84
C GLN A 165 11.37 16.03 -0.62
N GLU A 166 11.14 15.52 0.60
CA GLU A 166 11.51 14.16 0.96
C GLU A 166 10.67 13.13 0.19
N VAL A 167 11.32 12.03 -0.20
CA VAL A 167 10.65 10.88 -0.80
C VAL A 167 10.32 9.90 0.31
N CYS A 168 9.03 9.61 0.49
CA CYS A 168 8.55 8.74 1.55
C CYS A 168 7.68 7.61 1.00
N THR A 169 7.86 6.42 1.57
CA THR A 169 7.02 5.24 1.34
C THR A 169 6.13 4.97 2.55
N SER A 170 5.23 3.99 2.46
CA SER A 170 4.48 3.54 3.64
C SER A 170 5.01 2.21 4.13
N TYR A 171 5.17 2.08 5.45
CA TYR A 171 5.68 0.87 6.11
C TYR A 171 4.54 0.02 6.68
N VAL A 172 3.34 0.57 6.68
CA VAL A 172 2.12 0.00 7.26
C VAL A 172 0.97 0.26 6.30
N ASP A 173 -0.12 -0.49 6.43
CA ASP A 173 -1.31 -0.24 5.61
C ASP A 173 -1.90 1.15 5.91
N ASN A 174 -2.18 1.92 4.86
CA ASN A 174 -2.80 3.24 4.95
C ASN A 174 -4.31 3.14 5.27
N GLY A 175 -4.93 1.99 5.06
CA GLY A 175 -6.35 1.72 5.32
C GLY A 175 -6.72 1.57 6.79
N VAL A 176 -5.75 1.33 7.69
CA VAL A 176 -6.04 1.12 9.11
C VAL A 176 -6.08 2.44 9.90
N PRO A 177 -6.78 2.50 11.05
CA PRO A 177 -6.88 3.66 11.95
C PRO A 177 -5.54 4.29 12.33
N ARG A 178 -5.56 5.60 12.65
CA ARG A 178 -4.35 6.34 13.04
C ARG A 178 -3.65 5.74 14.25
N GLN A 179 -4.43 5.31 15.24
CA GLN A 179 -3.91 4.69 16.46
C GLN A 179 -3.16 3.40 16.14
N GLU A 180 -3.73 2.56 15.28
CA GLU A 180 -3.15 1.28 14.86
C GLU A 180 -1.88 1.51 14.03
N ARG A 181 -1.89 2.42 13.05
CA ARG A 181 -0.67 2.78 12.29
C ARG A 181 0.46 3.21 13.21
N ARG A 182 0.19 4.10 14.18
CA ARG A 182 1.21 4.56 15.14
C ARG A 182 1.67 3.45 16.08
N GLN A 183 0.79 2.54 16.47
CA GLN A 183 1.15 1.38 17.27
C GLN A 183 2.12 0.47 16.51
N LEU A 184 1.76 0.07 15.28
CA LEU A 184 2.61 -0.76 14.41
C LEU A 184 3.98 -0.11 14.17
N LEU A 185 4.03 1.21 13.96
CA LEU A 185 5.28 1.94 13.76
C LEU A 185 6.16 1.97 15.02
N ARG A 186 5.59 2.16 16.22
CA ARG A 186 6.35 2.10 17.47
C ARG A 186 6.85 0.70 17.78
N GLU A 187 6.02 -0.32 17.52
CA GLU A 187 6.35 -1.71 17.84
C GLU A 187 7.46 -2.26 16.95
N LYS A 188 7.45 -1.95 15.65
CA LYS A 188 8.45 -2.47 14.70
C LYS A 188 9.62 -1.52 14.43
N TYR A 189 9.36 -0.20 14.35
CA TYR A 189 10.33 0.79 13.88
C TYR A 189 10.70 1.85 14.94
N TYR A 190 10.13 1.76 16.15
CA TYR A 190 10.54 2.55 17.32
C TYR A 190 10.45 4.08 17.16
N PHE A 191 9.51 4.57 16.34
CA PHE A 191 9.26 6.02 16.18
C PHE A 191 7.77 6.37 16.17
N ASP A 192 7.46 7.63 16.49
CA ASP A 192 6.13 8.20 16.34
C ASP A 192 6.02 8.98 15.02
N CYS A 193 5.00 8.67 14.22
CA CYS A 193 4.81 9.32 12.92
C CYS A 193 4.21 10.73 13.07
N HIS A 194 4.92 11.70 12.49
CA HIS A 194 4.58 13.13 12.45
C HIS A 194 4.22 13.64 11.04
N CYS A 195 3.86 12.73 10.12
CA CYS A 195 3.52 13.10 8.75
C CYS A 195 2.26 13.97 8.66
N PRO A 196 1.99 14.64 7.51
CA PRO A 196 0.82 15.51 7.33
C PRO A 196 -0.54 14.84 7.57
N ARG A 197 -0.65 13.52 7.44
CA ARG A 197 -1.88 12.77 7.81
C ARG A 197 -2.00 12.59 9.31
N CYS A 198 -0.90 12.27 10.00
CA CYS A 198 -0.91 12.01 11.42
C CYS A 198 -1.05 13.28 12.26
N ASP A 199 -0.41 14.38 11.89
CA ASP A 199 -0.41 15.63 12.67
C ASP A 199 -1.28 16.73 12.07
N GLY A 200 -1.77 16.54 10.84
CA GLY A 200 -2.44 17.59 10.09
C GLY A 200 -1.44 18.58 9.49
N GLN A 201 -1.91 19.45 8.59
CA GLN A 201 -1.11 20.60 8.17
C GLN A 201 -1.29 21.68 9.23
N SER A 202 -0.22 22.05 9.95
CA SER A 202 -0.22 23.29 10.72
C SER A 202 -0.28 24.43 9.72
N SER A 203 -1.49 24.91 9.42
CA SER A 203 -1.65 26.23 8.81
C SER A 203 -1.07 27.24 9.79
N GLN A 204 0.15 27.71 9.53
CA GLN A 204 0.63 28.98 10.06
C GLN A 204 -0.29 30.06 9.49
N GLU A 205 -1.45 30.27 10.13
CA GLU A 205 -2.39 31.39 10.02
C GLU A 205 -3.76 30.93 10.56
N ASN A 206 -3.91 30.94 11.88
CA ASN A 206 -5.10 31.43 12.59
C ASN A 206 -4.98 31.11 14.08
N THR A 207 -4.61 32.13 14.86
CA THR A 207 -4.74 32.17 16.30
C THR A 207 -6.22 32.35 16.66
N ASP A 208 -6.98 31.26 16.69
CA ASP A 208 -8.24 31.19 17.43
C ASP A 208 -8.44 29.76 17.94
N ALA A 209 -7.96 29.55 19.17
CA ALA A 209 -8.06 28.31 19.92
C ALA A 209 -9.47 28.17 20.53
N SER A 210 -10.48 27.80 19.73
CA SER A 210 -11.77 27.35 20.29
C SER A 210 -12.63 26.42 19.40
N SER A 211 -12.08 25.81 18.36
CA SER A 211 -12.70 24.63 17.73
C SER A 211 -11.62 23.74 17.14
N SER A 212 -11.59 22.45 17.51
CA SER A 212 -10.67 21.44 16.99
C SER A 212 -10.98 21.06 15.53
N SER A 213 -10.94 22.04 14.63
CA SER A 213 -11.11 21.85 13.19
C SER A 213 -9.80 21.33 12.60
N HIS A 214 -9.62 20.00 12.60
CA HIS A 214 -8.52 19.39 11.88
C HIS A 214 -8.56 19.76 10.39
N THR A 215 -7.39 19.88 9.74
CA THR A 215 -7.26 20.26 8.32
C THR A 215 -6.61 19.15 7.50
N GLY A 216 -6.88 19.16 6.20
CA GLY A 216 -6.24 18.27 5.23
C GLY A 216 -6.49 16.78 5.49
N PHE A 217 -5.44 15.97 5.41
CA PHE A 217 -5.51 14.52 5.56
C PHE A 217 -5.93 14.06 6.96
N ARG A 218 -5.81 14.91 7.98
CA ARG A 218 -6.22 14.53 9.35
C ARG A 218 -7.74 14.34 9.46
N ILE A 219 -8.51 15.03 8.63
CA ILE A 219 -9.97 14.88 8.54
C ILE A 219 -10.34 13.44 8.17
N LEU A 220 -9.57 12.80 7.28
CA LEU A 220 -9.82 11.40 6.90
C LEU A 220 -9.76 10.47 8.11
N ASP A 221 -8.76 10.63 8.97
CA ASP A 221 -8.64 9.78 10.15
C ASP A 221 -9.83 9.99 11.11
N ASP A 222 -10.35 11.21 11.27
CA ASP A 222 -11.57 11.45 12.08
C ASP A 222 -12.83 10.86 11.44
N LEU A 223 -12.84 10.71 10.11
CA LEU A 223 -13.91 10.04 9.39
C LEU A 223 -13.84 8.52 9.64
N ILE A 224 -12.66 7.91 9.52
CA ILE A 224 -12.43 6.47 9.69
C ILE A 224 -12.59 6.05 11.17
N ASP A 225 -12.08 6.86 12.10
CA ASP A 225 -12.08 6.62 13.55
C ASP A 225 -13.46 7.02 14.14
N GLY A 226 -14.48 6.17 13.93
CA GLY A 226 -15.83 6.36 14.45
C GLY A 226 -16.31 5.20 15.31
N ASP A 227 -16.22 5.31 16.64
CA ASP A 227 -16.60 4.27 17.61
C ASP A 227 -18.13 4.01 17.78
N GLN A 228 -18.97 4.43 16.83
CA GLN A 228 -20.43 4.51 17.02
C GLN A 228 -21.26 4.08 15.80
N ASP A 229 -20.83 3.03 15.10
CA ASP A 229 -21.48 2.54 13.88
C ASP A 229 -22.84 1.85 14.10
N GLY A 230 -23.19 1.50 15.33
CA GLY A 230 -24.46 0.86 15.65
C GLY A 230 -25.65 1.81 15.77
N PRO A 231 -26.88 1.26 15.73
CA PRO A 231 -28.05 1.97 16.24
C PRO A 231 -27.75 2.43 17.68
N ASP A 232 -28.10 3.68 17.99
CA ASP A 232 -27.84 4.33 19.29
C ASP A 232 -26.36 4.57 19.65
N GLY A 233 -25.43 4.42 18.70
CA GLY A 233 -24.03 4.79 18.89
C GLY A 233 -23.20 3.76 19.67
N LYS A 234 -23.60 2.49 19.63
CA LYS A 234 -22.83 1.36 20.19
C LYS A 234 -21.93 0.74 19.13
N LYS A 235 -20.81 0.14 19.57
CA LYS A 235 -19.99 -0.75 18.73
C LYS A 235 -20.83 -1.98 18.37
N VAL A 236 -20.99 -2.25 17.08
CA VAL A 236 -21.73 -3.41 16.56
C VAL A 236 -20.77 -4.51 16.19
N ASP A 237 -21.19 -5.76 16.37
CA ASP A 237 -20.40 -6.93 15.96
C ASP A 237 -20.37 -7.11 14.43
N GLY A 238 -19.44 -7.94 13.97
CA GLY A 238 -19.26 -8.23 12.55
C GLY A 238 -20.48 -8.90 11.91
N GLU A 239 -21.24 -9.70 12.66
CA GLU A 239 -22.41 -10.42 12.14
C GLU A 239 -23.56 -9.46 11.81
N TRP A 240 -23.80 -8.46 12.67
CA TRP A 240 -24.78 -7.41 12.40
C TRP A 240 -24.42 -6.61 11.15
N LEU A 241 -23.15 -6.25 10.98
CA LEU A 241 -22.69 -5.53 9.79
C LEU A 241 -22.84 -6.37 8.52
N THR A 242 -22.48 -7.65 8.56
CA THR A 242 -22.70 -8.59 7.45
C THR A 242 -24.18 -8.64 7.05
N LYS A 243 -25.11 -8.67 8.01
CA LYS A 243 -26.56 -8.58 7.73
C LYS A 243 -27.00 -7.26 7.09
N GLN A 244 -26.29 -6.14 7.33
CA GLN A 244 -26.51 -4.87 6.62
C GLN A 244 -26.02 -4.89 5.16
N PHE A 245 -25.15 -5.85 4.80
CA PHE A 245 -24.73 -6.12 3.43
C PHE A 245 -25.65 -7.16 2.75
N GLU A 246 -26.24 -8.10 3.50
CA GLU A 246 -27.27 -9.03 2.98
C GLU A 246 -28.54 -8.29 2.51
N THR A 247 -28.88 -7.16 3.14
CA THR A 247 -30.01 -6.29 2.73
C THR A 247 -29.71 -5.41 1.51
N ILE A 248 -28.62 -5.65 0.78
CA ILE A 248 -28.40 -5.13 -0.59
C ILE A 248 -29.35 -5.82 -1.61
N ILE A 249 -30.43 -6.48 -1.16
CA ILE A 249 -31.66 -6.56 -1.95
C ILE A 249 -32.28 -5.16 -2.01
N LEU A 250 -31.79 -4.37 -2.97
CA LEU A 250 -32.40 -3.13 -3.43
C LEU A 250 -33.85 -3.43 -3.87
N PRO A 251 -34.88 -2.88 -3.20
CA PRO A 251 -36.18 -2.74 -3.84
C PRO A 251 -35.99 -1.71 -4.96
N GLY A 252 -35.77 -2.17 -6.20
CA GLY A 252 -35.69 -1.30 -7.37
C GLY A 252 -34.41 -1.35 -8.22
N ALA A 253 -33.55 -2.38 -8.11
CA ALA A 253 -32.37 -2.53 -8.99
C ALA A 253 -32.72 -2.93 -10.45
N LYS A 254 -33.68 -2.25 -11.09
CA LYS A 254 -33.89 -2.32 -12.55
C LYS A 254 -33.12 -1.26 -13.34
N SER A 255 -32.38 -0.39 -12.67
CA SER A 255 -31.28 0.35 -13.30
C SER A 255 -30.40 0.92 -12.20
N LEU A 256 -29.21 0.37 -11.99
CA LEU A 256 -28.15 1.19 -11.42
C LEU A 256 -27.70 2.13 -12.55
N GLN A 257 -28.48 3.19 -12.77
CA GLN A 257 -27.89 4.38 -13.37
C GLN A 257 -26.84 4.84 -12.37
N ILE A 258 -25.60 5.03 -12.81
CA ILE A 258 -24.68 5.92 -12.10
C ILE A 258 -25.53 7.19 -11.86
N PRO A 259 -25.81 7.58 -10.60
CA PRO A 259 -26.60 8.78 -10.39
C PRO A 259 -25.91 9.90 -11.14
N GLY A 260 -26.65 10.65 -11.96
CA GLY A 260 -26.12 11.85 -12.60
C GLY A 260 -25.41 12.71 -11.55
N PRO A 261 -24.39 13.50 -11.94
CA PRO A 261 -23.47 14.10 -11.00
C PRO A 261 -24.24 14.85 -9.91
N LEU A 262 -24.13 14.38 -8.66
CA LEU A 262 -24.49 15.17 -7.50
C LEU A 262 -23.40 16.22 -7.34
N LEU A 263 -23.51 17.28 -8.14
CA LEU A 263 -22.62 18.45 -8.06
C LEU A 263 -22.73 19.15 -6.70
N GLN A 264 -23.81 18.88 -5.96
CA GLN A 264 -23.99 19.34 -4.58
C GLN A 264 -24.15 18.15 -3.62
N PRO A 265 -23.58 18.24 -2.40
CA PRO A 265 -23.70 17.18 -1.42
C PRO A 265 -25.16 16.95 -1.01
N PRO A 266 -25.58 15.70 -0.79
CA PRO A 266 -26.91 15.39 -0.29
C PRO A 266 -27.07 15.89 1.16
N LYS A 267 -28.31 15.98 1.64
CA LYS A 267 -28.58 16.27 3.07
C LYS A 267 -28.04 15.18 4.00
N ILE A 268 -28.05 13.94 3.54
CA ILE A 268 -27.56 12.77 4.27
C ILE A 268 -26.79 11.89 3.28
N PHE A 269 -25.54 11.56 3.59
CA PHE A 269 -24.77 10.57 2.87
C PHE A 269 -25.21 9.15 3.25
N THR A 270 -26.00 8.54 2.36
CA THR A 270 -26.15 7.08 2.28
C THR A 270 -24.95 6.46 1.58
N ARG A 271 -24.79 5.13 1.68
CA ARG A 271 -23.77 4.38 0.90
C ARG A 271 -23.80 4.74 -0.59
N ALA A 272 -24.97 4.73 -1.23
CA ALA A 272 -25.10 5.02 -2.67
C ALA A 272 -24.73 6.47 -3.03
N SER A 273 -25.25 7.45 -2.28
CA SER A 273 -24.92 8.86 -2.52
C SER A 273 -23.47 9.19 -2.20
N PHE A 274 -22.88 8.52 -1.20
CA PHE A 274 -21.45 8.61 -0.90
C PHE A 274 -20.64 8.10 -2.09
N THR A 275 -20.88 6.87 -2.55
CA THR A 275 -20.19 6.29 -3.70
C THR A 275 -20.24 7.23 -4.91
N SER A 276 -21.44 7.67 -5.28
CA SER A 276 -21.63 8.56 -6.43
C SER A 276 -20.87 9.88 -6.27
N TYR A 277 -20.97 10.53 -5.10
CA TYR A 277 -20.30 11.81 -4.85
C TYR A 277 -18.78 11.69 -4.95
N ILE A 278 -18.18 10.63 -4.39
CA ILE A 278 -16.72 10.42 -4.45
C ILE A 278 -16.26 10.13 -5.88
N ILE A 279 -16.92 9.19 -6.57
CA ILE A 279 -16.56 8.81 -7.93
C ILE A 279 -16.60 10.02 -8.86
N HIS A 280 -17.68 10.80 -8.83
CA HIS A 280 -17.79 12.00 -9.68
C HIS A 280 -16.86 13.14 -9.28
N SER A 281 -16.40 13.18 -8.03
CA SER A 281 -15.50 14.24 -7.56
C SER A 281 -14.02 13.95 -7.84
N LEU A 282 -13.60 12.69 -7.84
CA LEU A 282 -12.17 12.32 -7.86
C LEU A 282 -11.73 11.61 -9.13
N VAL A 283 -12.57 10.76 -9.74
CA VAL A 283 -12.18 9.97 -10.93
C VAL A 283 -11.80 10.86 -12.13
N PRO A 284 -12.55 11.92 -12.47
CA PRO A 284 -12.20 12.78 -13.60
C PRO A 284 -10.79 13.38 -13.48
N LEU A 285 -10.37 13.75 -12.26
CA LEU A 285 -9.06 14.36 -12.01
C LEU A 285 -7.89 13.41 -12.28
N ILE A 286 -8.08 12.11 -12.02
CA ILE A 286 -7.09 11.08 -12.34
C ILE A 286 -7.09 10.80 -13.85
N GLN A 287 -8.26 10.85 -14.49
CA GLN A 287 -8.37 10.65 -15.93
C GLN A 287 -7.81 11.81 -16.77
N THR A 288 -7.85 13.05 -16.27
CA THR A 288 -7.35 14.25 -16.96
C THR A 288 -5.93 14.66 -16.52
N SER A 289 -5.26 13.86 -15.69
CA SER A 289 -3.87 14.08 -15.26
C SER A 289 -3.61 15.49 -14.71
N VAL A 290 -4.46 15.96 -13.80
CA VAL A 290 -4.30 17.29 -13.18
C VAL A 290 -3.05 17.37 -12.29
N GLN A 291 -2.62 18.59 -11.98
CA GLN A 291 -1.53 18.82 -11.04
C GLN A 291 -1.86 18.28 -9.64
N GLU A 292 -0.85 17.86 -8.88
CA GLU A 292 -1.03 17.29 -7.53
C GLU A 292 -1.80 18.22 -6.59
N LYS A 293 -1.54 19.53 -6.69
CA LYS A 293 -2.25 20.54 -5.89
C LYS A 293 -3.75 20.55 -6.17
N GLU A 294 -4.16 20.52 -7.44
CA GLU A 294 -5.57 20.53 -7.83
C GLU A 294 -6.31 19.29 -7.32
N TYR A 295 -5.67 18.12 -7.43
CA TYR A 295 -6.21 16.88 -6.87
C TYR A 295 -6.34 16.95 -5.34
N THR A 296 -5.29 17.39 -4.65
CA THR A 296 -5.27 17.50 -3.18
C THR A 296 -6.32 18.51 -2.69
N ASP A 297 -6.46 19.66 -3.35
CA ASP A 297 -7.45 20.69 -3.00
C ASP A 297 -8.88 20.14 -3.11
N ARG A 298 -9.18 19.40 -4.19
CA ARG A 298 -10.47 18.74 -4.36
C ARG A 298 -10.71 17.64 -3.31
N LEU A 299 -9.69 16.83 -3.02
CA LEU A 299 -9.77 15.78 -2.00
C LEU A 299 -10.09 16.37 -0.62
N PHE A 300 -9.47 17.49 -0.27
CA PHE A 300 -9.75 18.19 0.99
C PHE A 300 -11.14 18.83 1.03
N GLU A 301 -11.67 19.29 -0.10
CA GLU A 301 -13.07 19.72 -0.21
C GLU A 301 -14.03 18.57 0.05
N VAL A 302 -13.75 17.39 -0.53
CA VAL A 302 -14.51 16.16 -0.29
C VAL A 302 -14.48 15.79 1.20
N TYR A 303 -13.30 15.74 1.82
CA TYR A 303 -13.19 15.44 3.25
C TYR A 303 -13.97 16.41 4.13
N ARG A 304 -13.85 17.72 3.88
CA ARG A 304 -14.61 18.75 4.61
C ARG A 304 -16.11 18.53 4.45
N THR A 305 -16.57 18.30 3.22
CA THR A 305 -17.98 18.07 2.92
C THR A 305 -18.52 16.85 3.65
N LEU A 306 -17.78 15.74 3.65
CA LEU A 306 -18.14 14.55 4.43
C LEU A 306 -18.19 14.89 5.91
N SER A 307 -17.18 15.56 6.47
CA SER A 307 -17.11 15.83 7.92
C SER A 307 -18.29 16.63 8.49
N VAL A 308 -18.89 17.52 7.70
CA VAL A 308 -20.00 18.38 8.15
C VAL A 308 -21.39 17.87 7.76
N THR A 309 -21.47 16.89 6.84
CA THR A 309 -22.74 16.36 6.35
C THR A 309 -23.18 15.17 7.19
N ALA A 310 -24.48 15.01 7.42
CA ALA A 310 -25.01 13.85 8.13
C ALA A 310 -24.80 12.55 7.33
N HIS A 311 -24.68 11.41 8.02
CA HIS A 311 -24.49 10.09 7.39
C HIS A 311 -25.59 9.13 7.82
N SER A 312 -25.90 8.16 6.95
CA SER A 312 -26.61 6.95 7.38
C SER A 312 -25.77 6.17 8.40
N LYS A 313 -26.42 5.35 9.22
CA LYS A 313 -25.73 4.38 10.09
C LYS A 313 -25.76 2.97 9.46
N PRO A 314 -24.67 2.19 9.52
CA PRO A 314 -23.31 2.59 9.93
C PRO A 314 -22.71 3.63 8.97
N LYS A 315 -21.67 4.36 9.41
CA LYS A 315 -21.02 5.35 8.54
C LYS A 315 -20.46 4.64 7.29
N PRO A 316 -20.58 5.20 6.09
CA PRO A 316 -20.10 4.54 4.87
C PRO A 316 -18.58 4.27 4.84
N PHE A 317 -17.77 4.91 5.68
CA PHE A 317 -16.30 4.89 5.59
C PHE A 317 -15.61 4.46 6.90
N SER A 318 -16.31 3.79 7.82
CA SER A 318 -15.64 3.21 8.98
C SER A 318 -14.82 1.98 8.62
N THR A 319 -13.78 1.70 9.39
CA THR A 319 -12.89 0.54 9.18
C THR A 319 -13.66 -0.77 9.07
N THR A 320 -14.65 -0.98 9.93
CA THR A 320 -15.45 -2.21 9.91
C THR A 320 -16.28 -2.34 8.63
N VAL A 321 -16.81 -1.23 8.10
CA VAL A 321 -17.50 -1.23 6.81
C VAL A 321 -16.55 -1.54 5.67
N MET A 322 -15.31 -1.04 5.71
CA MET A 322 -14.29 -1.36 4.70
C MET A 322 -13.94 -2.85 4.70
N THR A 323 -13.60 -3.43 5.86
CA THR A 323 -13.24 -4.85 5.96
C THR A 323 -14.38 -5.75 5.50
N ASN A 324 -15.62 -5.46 5.92
CA ASN A 324 -16.79 -6.26 5.54
C ASN A 324 -17.14 -6.10 4.05
N ALA A 325 -17.01 -4.89 3.49
CA ALA A 325 -17.23 -4.66 2.07
C ALA A 325 -16.25 -5.47 1.22
N THR A 326 -14.96 -5.47 1.57
CA THR A 326 -13.94 -6.25 0.86
C THR A 326 -14.19 -7.76 0.97
N SER A 327 -14.53 -8.26 2.17
CA SER A 327 -14.89 -9.67 2.34
C SER A 327 -16.11 -10.05 1.49
N PHE A 328 -17.16 -9.22 1.50
CA PHE A 328 -18.38 -9.46 0.72
C PHE A 328 -18.12 -9.39 -0.79
N PHE A 329 -17.25 -8.49 -1.24
CA PHE A 329 -16.85 -8.42 -2.64
C PHE A 329 -16.16 -9.72 -3.08
N ASN A 330 -15.21 -10.24 -2.30
CA ASN A 330 -14.54 -11.51 -2.59
C ASN A 330 -15.55 -12.68 -2.67
N THR A 331 -16.48 -12.77 -1.73
CA THR A 331 -17.58 -13.76 -1.78
C THR A 331 -18.42 -13.61 -3.06
N CYS A 332 -18.72 -12.39 -3.48
CA CYS A 332 -19.44 -12.16 -4.74
C CYS A 332 -18.64 -12.64 -5.96
N LEU A 333 -17.32 -12.46 -5.97
CA LEU A 333 -16.45 -12.94 -7.05
C LEU A 333 -16.41 -14.47 -7.10
N GLU A 334 -16.25 -15.13 -5.95
CA GLU A 334 -16.22 -16.60 -5.84
C GLU A 334 -17.52 -17.24 -6.34
N HIS A 335 -18.65 -16.64 -6.01
CA HIS A 335 -19.98 -17.09 -6.44
C HIS A 335 -20.43 -16.51 -7.79
N GLN A 336 -19.57 -15.78 -8.50
CA GLN A 336 -19.87 -15.16 -9.81
C GLN A 336 -21.13 -14.27 -9.77
N SER A 337 -21.40 -13.64 -8.64
CA SER A 337 -22.53 -12.74 -8.43
C SER A 337 -22.21 -11.34 -8.94
N TRP A 338 -22.04 -11.21 -10.26
CA TRP A 338 -21.48 -10.02 -10.92
C TRP A 338 -22.25 -8.73 -10.66
N ALA A 339 -23.58 -8.76 -10.65
CA ALA A 339 -24.40 -7.58 -10.36
C ALA A 339 -24.18 -7.04 -8.93
N LEU A 340 -23.95 -7.92 -7.96
CA LEU A 340 -23.61 -7.51 -6.59
C LEU A 340 -22.14 -7.08 -6.50
N ALA A 341 -21.23 -7.84 -7.12
CA ALA A 341 -19.81 -7.55 -7.19
C ALA A 341 -19.55 -6.14 -7.75
N SER A 342 -20.21 -5.76 -8.84
CA SER A 342 -20.09 -4.43 -9.45
C SER A 342 -20.53 -3.30 -8.51
N LYS A 343 -21.63 -3.50 -7.76
CA LYS A 343 -22.15 -2.51 -6.81
C LYS A 343 -21.22 -2.32 -5.62
N ILE A 344 -20.81 -3.41 -4.96
CA ILE A 344 -19.92 -3.34 -3.80
C ILE A 344 -18.51 -2.91 -4.20
N GLY A 345 -18.01 -3.38 -5.35
CA GLY A 345 -16.70 -2.99 -5.87
C GLY A 345 -16.63 -1.49 -6.19
N THR A 346 -17.69 -0.89 -6.74
CA THR A 346 -17.73 0.57 -6.96
C THR A 346 -17.69 1.34 -5.63
N PHE A 347 -18.34 0.82 -4.59
CA PHE A 347 -18.28 1.40 -3.25
C PHE A 347 -16.89 1.29 -2.62
N ILE A 348 -16.21 0.14 -2.74
CA ILE A 348 -14.82 -0.03 -2.29
C ILE A 348 -13.89 0.94 -3.04
N LEU A 349 -14.11 1.14 -4.34
CA LEU A 349 -13.32 2.11 -5.11
C LEU A 349 -13.44 3.53 -4.52
N ALA A 350 -14.65 3.95 -4.15
CA ALA A 350 -14.85 5.25 -3.49
C ALA A 350 -14.06 5.36 -2.18
N LEU A 351 -14.03 4.29 -1.37
CA LEU A 351 -13.23 4.25 -0.15
C LEU A 351 -11.73 4.33 -0.45
N TYR A 352 -11.26 3.57 -1.44
CA TYR A 352 -9.85 3.53 -1.81
C TYR A 352 -9.34 4.87 -2.33
N LEU A 353 -10.14 5.58 -3.15
CA LEU A 353 -9.82 6.92 -3.64
C LEU A 353 -9.71 7.97 -2.53
N MET A 354 -10.34 7.73 -1.38
CA MET A 354 -10.19 8.60 -0.21
C MET A 354 -8.96 8.28 0.62
N ILE A 355 -8.46 7.05 0.60
CA ILE A 355 -7.49 6.56 1.59
C ILE A 355 -6.09 6.48 1.02
N TYR A 356 -5.97 5.97 -0.20
CA TYR A 356 -4.69 5.72 -0.84
C TYR A 356 -4.32 6.88 -1.76
N PRO A 357 -3.02 7.17 -1.96
CA PRO A 357 -2.58 8.11 -2.97
C PRO A 357 -3.18 7.79 -4.34
N ARG A 358 -3.43 8.82 -5.14
CA ARG A 358 -4.21 8.71 -6.39
C ARG A 358 -3.70 7.67 -7.39
N HIS A 359 -2.40 7.39 -7.39
CA HIS A 359 -1.76 6.40 -8.28
C HIS A 359 -1.31 5.12 -7.56
N HIS A 360 -1.82 4.86 -6.35
CA HIS A 360 -1.43 3.68 -5.58
C HIS A 360 -1.86 2.37 -6.27
N PRO A 361 -0.99 1.33 -6.32
CA PRO A 361 -1.24 0.11 -7.09
C PRO A 361 -2.51 -0.63 -6.66
N LEU A 362 -2.83 -0.65 -5.36
CA LEU A 362 -4.07 -1.26 -4.84
C LEU A 362 -5.34 -0.66 -5.46
N VAL A 363 -5.35 0.66 -5.74
CA VAL A 363 -6.50 1.32 -6.38
C VAL A 363 -6.63 0.84 -7.83
N GLY A 364 -5.51 0.78 -8.56
CA GLY A 364 -5.49 0.34 -9.96
C GLY A 364 -5.88 -1.13 -10.12
N LEU A 365 -5.37 -2.00 -9.25
CA LEU A 365 -5.72 -3.43 -9.21
C LEU A 365 -7.20 -3.64 -8.89
N HIS A 366 -7.74 -2.88 -7.93
CA HIS A 366 -9.16 -2.90 -7.62
C HIS A 366 -10.01 -2.43 -8.80
N CYS A 367 -9.60 -1.35 -9.49
CA CYS A 367 -10.24 -0.91 -10.73
C CYS A 367 -10.24 -2.02 -11.78
N PHE A 368 -9.12 -2.73 -11.97
CA PHE A 368 -9.06 -3.80 -12.97
C PHE A 368 -10.03 -4.95 -12.64
N THR A 369 -10.09 -5.38 -11.38
CA THR A 369 -11.04 -6.42 -10.93
C THR A 369 -12.49 -5.96 -11.03
N LEU A 370 -12.78 -4.71 -10.65
CA LEU A 370 -14.10 -4.10 -10.78
C LEU A 370 -14.53 -4.01 -12.24
N ALA A 371 -13.65 -3.62 -13.16
CA ALA A 371 -13.96 -3.58 -14.58
C ALA A 371 -14.33 -4.95 -15.15
N LYS A 372 -13.63 -6.02 -14.75
CA LYS A 372 -13.98 -7.41 -15.11
C LYS A 372 -15.37 -7.79 -14.58
N SER A 373 -15.68 -7.39 -13.34
CA SER A 373 -17.00 -7.64 -12.72
C SER A 373 -18.11 -6.89 -13.44
N LEU A 374 -17.88 -5.63 -13.82
CA LEU A 374 -18.81 -4.81 -14.60
C LEU A 374 -19.05 -5.40 -15.99
N TRP A 375 -18.01 -5.86 -16.66
CA TRP A 375 -18.15 -6.48 -17.98
C TRP A 375 -18.95 -7.79 -17.92
N ASN A 376 -18.78 -8.58 -16.85
CA ASN A 376 -19.56 -9.80 -16.62
C ASN A 376 -20.99 -9.55 -16.11
N ASP A 377 -21.35 -8.32 -15.73
CA ASP A 377 -22.68 -7.97 -15.22
C ASP A 377 -23.70 -7.80 -16.36
N LEU A 378 -24.28 -8.93 -16.78
CA LEU A 378 -25.29 -8.99 -17.85
C LEU A 378 -26.60 -8.28 -17.49
N GLU A 379 -26.93 -8.11 -16.20
CA GLU A 379 -28.16 -7.45 -15.77
C GLU A 379 -28.13 -5.94 -16.07
N GLY A 380 -26.96 -5.31 -15.94
CA GLY A 380 -26.76 -3.91 -16.28
C GLY A 380 -26.58 -3.64 -17.78
N GLY A 381 -26.38 -4.69 -18.57
CA GLY A 381 -26.24 -4.64 -20.02
C GLY A 381 -25.18 -3.63 -20.49
N MET A 382 -25.49 -2.90 -21.56
CA MET A 382 -24.55 -1.94 -22.19
C MET A 382 -24.08 -0.82 -21.25
N THR A 383 -24.84 -0.51 -20.19
CA THR A 383 -24.40 0.48 -19.18
C THR A 383 -23.18 -0.03 -18.41
N CYS A 384 -23.19 -1.29 -18.00
CA CYS A 384 -22.07 -1.91 -17.30
C CYS A 384 -20.85 -2.11 -18.21
N VAL A 385 -21.06 -2.40 -19.51
CA VAL A 385 -19.96 -2.45 -20.50
C VAL A 385 -19.28 -1.08 -20.65
N ARG A 386 -20.05 0.01 -20.77
CA ARG A 386 -19.50 1.38 -20.82
C ARG A 386 -18.76 1.75 -19.54
N LEU A 387 -19.32 1.39 -18.39
CA LEU A 387 -18.69 1.58 -17.10
C LEU A 387 -17.38 0.81 -16.97
N SER A 388 -17.36 -0.44 -17.42
CA SER A 388 -16.15 -1.26 -17.45
C SER A 388 -15.05 -0.55 -18.23
N HIS A 389 -15.36 -0.01 -19.40
CA HIS A 389 -14.40 0.76 -20.22
C HIS A 389 -13.84 1.99 -19.48
N GLU A 390 -14.68 2.78 -18.83
CA GLU A 390 -14.23 3.95 -18.05
C GLU A 390 -13.36 3.56 -16.85
N ILE A 391 -13.70 2.48 -16.15
CA ILE A 391 -12.90 1.95 -15.04
C ILE A 391 -11.57 1.36 -15.55
N LEU A 392 -11.51 0.79 -16.75
CA LEU A 392 -10.24 0.34 -17.36
C LEU A 392 -9.31 1.49 -17.71
N LYS A 393 -9.85 2.62 -18.19
CA LYS A 393 -9.05 3.84 -18.38
C LYS A 393 -8.47 4.32 -17.05
N LEU A 394 -9.28 4.32 -15.99
CA LEU A 394 -8.81 4.68 -14.65
C LEU A 394 -7.72 3.71 -14.17
N ALA A 395 -7.93 2.39 -14.29
CA ALA A 395 -6.96 1.37 -13.95
C ALA A 395 -5.63 1.59 -14.68
N LYS A 396 -5.68 1.82 -15.99
CA LYS A 396 -4.50 2.11 -16.82
C LYS A 396 -3.75 3.34 -16.32
N ASN A 397 -4.44 4.45 -16.09
CA ASN A 397 -3.81 5.71 -15.64
C ASN A 397 -3.12 5.57 -14.27
N ILE A 398 -3.65 4.71 -13.40
CA ILE A 398 -3.05 4.42 -12.09
C ILE A 398 -1.87 3.45 -12.20
N LEU A 399 -2.07 2.34 -12.93
CA LEU A 399 -1.08 1.26 -13.01
C LEU A 399 0.13 1.67 -13.85
N ILE A 400 -0.02 2.51 -14.88
CA ILE A 400 1.14 2.99 -15.64
C ILE A 400 2.14 3.77 -14.78
N VAL A 401 1.66 4.47 -13.74
CA VAL A 401 2.52 5.22 -12.79
C VAL A 401 3.16 4.26 -11.78
N SER A 402 2.37 3.38 -11.16
CA SER A 402 2.86 2.47 -10.11
C SER A 402 3.67 1.29 -10.64
N HIS A 403 3.33 0.74 -11.81
CA HIS A 403 4.01 -0.42 -12.40
C HIS A 403 5.04 -0.01 -13.46
N GLY A 404 4.79 1.10 -14.15
CA GLY A 404 5.63 1.57 -15.25
C GLY A 404 5.21 1.03 -16.62
N ALA A 405 5.87 1.54 -17.66
CA ALA A 405 5.60 1.18 -19.06
C ALA A 405 6.48 0.03 -19.58
N MET A 406 7.53 -0.33 -18.83
CA MET A 406 8.56 -1.30 -19.21
C MET A 406 8.80 -2.29 -18.06
N GLY A 407 9.50 -3.39 -18.35
CA GLY A 407 9.80 -4.43 -17.36
C GLY A 407 8.67 -5.43 -17.16
N GLU A 408 8.86 -6.29 -16.15
CA GLU A 408 7.91 -7.36 -15.77
C GLU A 408 6.58 -6.75 -15.30
N ASN A 409 6.62 -5.73 -14.44
CA ASN A 409 5.44 -5.06 -13.91
C ASN A 409 4.53 -4.46 -15.00
N ALA A 410 5.09 -4.06 -16.14
CA ALA A 410 4.32 -3.51 -17.25
C ALA A 410 3.43 -4.55 -17.95
N GLU A 411 3.60 -5.85 -17.68
CA GLU A 411 2.71 -6.89 -18.21
C GLU A 411 1.27 -6.70 -17.74
N LEU A 412 1.08 -6.38 -16.46
CA LEU A 412 -0.24 -6.08 -15.93
C LEU A 412 -0.89 -4.89 -16.64
N VAL A 413 -0.11 -3.85 -16.98
CA VAL A 413 -0.63 -2.71 -17.74
C VAL A 413 -1.05 -3.13 -19.15
N ARG A 414 -0.26 -3.99 -19.81
CA ARG A 414 -0.60 -4.55 -21.12
C ARG A 414 -1.87 -5.41 -21.05
N GLU A 415 -2.09 -6.16 -19.98
CA GLU A 415 -3.33 -6.92 -19.76
C GLU A 415 -4.55 -6.00 -19.65
N VAL A 416 -4.43 -4.90 -18.90
CA VAL A 416 -5.50 -3.89 -18.81
C VAL A 416 -5.81 -3.32 -20.19
N GLU A 417 -4.78 -2.96 -20.97
CA GLU A 417 -4.96 -2.44 -22.33
C GLU A 417 -5.58 -3.46 -23.29
N ALA A 418 -5.16 -4.72 -23.20
CA ALA A 418 -5.71 -5.80 -24.00
C ALA A 418 -7.20 -6.00 -23.68
N PHE A 419 -7.56 -6.03 -22.40
CA PHE A 419 -8.95 -6.17 -21.99
C PHE A 419 -9.79 -4.95 -22.37
N MET A 420 -9.23 -3.74 -22.26
CA MET A 420 -9.90 -2.52 -22.70
C MET A 420 -10.26 -2.55 -24.19
N LYS A 421 -9.38 -3.08 -25.06
CA LYS A 421 -9.68 -3.29 -26.49
C LYS A 421 -10.79 -4.31 -26.73
N THR A 422 -10.86 -5.36 -25.91
CA THR A 422 -11.97 -6.33 -25.96
C THR A 422 -13.31 -5.63 -25.65
N VAL A 423 -13.35 -4.86 -24.56
CA VAL A 423 -14.56 -4.09 -24.19
C VAL A 423 -14.93 -3.06 -25.26
N GLU A 424 -13.95 -2.38 -25.86
CA GLU A 424 -14.18 -1.44 -26.97
C GLU A 424 -14.87 -2.08 -28.18
N THR A 425 -14.55 -3.33 -28.48
CA THR A 425 -15.15 -4.06 -29.59
C THR A 425 -16.63 -4.33 -29.35
N GLU A 426 -17.03 -4.59 -28.10
CA GLU A 426 -18.44 -4.79 -27.74
C GLU A 426 -19.25 -3.49 -27.66
N LEU A 427 -18.56 -2.35 -27.48
CA LEU A 427 -19.18 -1.02 -27.51
C LEU A 427 -19.47 -0.55 -28.95
N GLN A 428 -18.90 -1.22 -29.96
CA GLN A 428 -19.18 -0.90 -31.35
C GLN A 428 -20.62 -1.30 -31.71
N PRO A 429 -21.31 -0.46 -32.52
CA PRO A 429 -22.74 -0.62 -32.81
C PRO A 429 -23.10 -1.84 -33.66
#